data_AF-U9UKN8-F1
#
_entry.id   AF-U9UKN8-F1
#
_cell.length_a   1.000
_cell.length_b   1.000
_cell.length_c   1.000
_cell.angle_alpha   90.00
_cell.angle_beta   90.00
_cell.angle_gamma   90.00
#
_symmetry.space_group_name_H-M   'P 1'
#
loop_
_entity.id
_entity.type
_entity.pdbx_description
1 polymer ?
#
loop_
_entity_poly.entity_id
_entity_poly.type
_entity_poly.pdbx_seq_one_letter_code
_entity_poly.pdbx_strand_id
1 'polypeptide(L)'
;MDPILWHTKNIISNENKKLHEYLWNWWAYLVQKPEKKPQSILVLKSTLQQCGKNIITDFIGDKILGKHLHYATSDLEKILGRFNSPIQARKLIVMNETGMSSAEWHKFNRHLKSLITEGMVSIECKGIETKRIKDFTGFMVTSNQDAL
;
A
#
# COMPACT_ATOMS: atom_id res chain seq x y z
N MET A 1 -16.02 14.64 4.71
CA MET A 1 -15.79 13.82 3.50
C MET A 1 -15.44 14.69 2.31
N ASP A 2 -16.14 15.81 2.10
CA ASP A 2 -15.93 16.72 0.96
C ASP A 2 -14.48 17.20 0.74
N PRO A 3 -13.68 17.53 1.79
CA PRO A 3 -12.28 17.91 1.58
C PRO A 3 -11.42 16.79 1.00
N ILE A 4 -11.68 15.52 1.37
CA ILE A 4 -10.94 14.36 0.87
C ILE A 4 -11.32 14.07 -0.57
N LEU A 5 -12.61 14.14 -0.91
CA LEU A 5 -13.08 13.98 -2.29
C LEU A 5 -12.52 15.07 -3.21
N TRP A 6 -12.50 16.31 -2.74
CA TRP A 6 -11.88 17.41 -3.48
C TRP A 6 -10.37 17.19 -3.65
N HIS A 7 -9.65 16.82 -2.60
CA HIS A 7 -8.20 16.63 -2.66
C HIS A 7 -7.82 15.45 -3.58
N THR A 8 -8.55 14.33 -3.49
CA THR A 8 -8.33 13.16 -4.36
C THR A 8 -8.59 13.49 -5.82
N LYS A 9 -9.64 14.22 -6.15
CA LYS A 9 -9.98 14.59 -7.53
C LYS A 9 -9.00 15.62 -8.12
N ASN A 10 -8.77 16.71 -7.39
CA ASN A 10 -8.05 17.87 -7.95
C ASN A 10 -6.54 17.75 -7.77
N ILE A 11 -6.06 17.15 -6.68
CA ILE A 11 -4.61 17.06 -6.39
C ILE A 11 -4.04 15.70 -6.79
N ILE A 12 -4.61 14.58 -6.32
CA ILE A 12 -4.06 13.26 -6.65
C ILE A 12 -4.32 12.89 -8.11
N SER A 13 -5.56 13.04 -8.57
CA SER A 13 -5.94 12.62 -9.92
C SER A 13 -5.74 13.71 -10.97
N ASN A 14 -5.33 14.92 -10.56
CA ASN A 14 -5.16 16.08 -11.46
C ASN A 14 -6.36 16.26 -12.41
N GLU A 15 -7.57 16.23 -11.83
CA GLU A 15 -8.87 16.30 -12.51
C GLU A 15 -9.17 15.17 -13.52
N ASN A 16 -8.30 14.16 -13.64
CA ASN A 16 -8.56 12.98 -14.46
C ASN A 16 -9.66 12.14 -13.82
N LYS A 17 -10.87 12.25 -14.39
CA LYS A 17 -12.07 11.54 -13.93
C LYS A 17 -11.89 10.02 -13.87
N LYS A 18 -11.25 9.41 -14.88
CA LYS A 18 -11.04 7.95 -14.93
C LYS A 18 -10.12 7.48 -13.81
N LEU A 19 -9.02 8.20 -13.59
CA LEU A 19 -8.08 7.88 -12.52
C LEU A 19 -8.72 8.06 -11.14
N HIS A 20 -9.48 9.14 -10.96
CA HIS A 20 -10.21 9.41 -9.73
C HIS A 20 -11.24 8.32 -9.42
N GLU A 21 -12.01 7.90 -10.41
CA GLU A 21 -12.99 6.83 -10.29
C GLU A 21 -12.32 5.49 -9.96
N TYR A 22 -11.22 5.15 -10.64
CA TYR A 22 -10.46 3.94 -10.33
C TYR A 22 -9.93 3.95 -8.90
N LEU A 23 -9.34 5.06 -8.47
CA LEU A 23 -8.80 5.24 -7.12
C LEU A 23 -9.89 5.01 -6.06
N TRP A 24 -11.06 5.61 -6.26
CA TRP A 24 -12.19 5.47 -5.34
C TRP A 24 -12.75 4.05 -5.31
N ASN A 25 -12.92 3.43 -6.47
CA ASN A 25 -13.37 2.04 -6.58
C ASN A 25 -12.38 1.06 -5.93
N TRP A 26 -11.08 1.33 -6.03
CA TRP A 26 -10.07 0.50 -5.37
C TRP A 26 -10.14 0.58 -3.85
N TRP A 27 -10.31 1.77 -3.27
CA TRP A 27 -10.52 1.90 -1.82
C TRP A 27 -11.86 1.33 -1.37
N ALA A 28 -12.93 1.55 -2.13
CA ALA A 28 -14.23 0.94 -1.87
C ALA A 28 -14.13 -0.59 -1.87
N TYR A 29 -13.36 -1.17 -2.79
CA TYR A 29 -13.11 -2.61 -2.85
C TYR A 29 -12.47 -3.15 -1.57
N LEU A 30 -11.49 -2.44 -0.98
CA LEU A 30 -10.87 -2.85 0.28
C LEU A 30 -11.87 -2.96 1.44
N VAL A 31 -12.86 -2.08 1.47
CA VAL A 31 -13.87 -2.03 2.53
C VAL A 31 -15.02 -3.00 2.26
N GLN A 32 -15.52 -3.04 1.03
CA GLN A 32 -16.71 -3.81 0.66
C GLN A 32 -16.43 -5.30 0.42
N LYS A 33 -15.17 -5.65 0.12
CA LYS A 33 -14.72 -7.03 -0.14
C LYS A 33 -13.51 -7.37 0.75
N PRO A 34 -13.66 -7.36 2.08
CA PRO A 34 -12.56 -7.60 3.02
C PRO A 34 -11.91 -8.98 2.84
N GLU A 35 -12.69 -9.97 2.39
CA GLU A 35 -12.30 -11.35 2.10
C GLU A 35 -11.63 -11.55 0.74
N LYS A 36 -11.46 -10.49 -0.05
CA LYS A 36 -10.79 -10.55 -1.36
C LYS A 36 -9.54 -9.69 -1.38
N LYS A 37 -8.53 -10.20 -2.10
CA LYS A 37 -7.29 -9.49 -2.37
C LYS A 37 -7.46 -8.66 -3.65
N PRO A 38 -7.05 -7.39 -3.69
CA PRO A 38 -7.18 -6.56 -4.89
C PRO A 38 -6.35 -7.05 -6.08
N GLN A 39 -5.33 -7.86 -5.85
CA GLN A 39 -4.37 -8.36 -6.85
C GLN A 39 -3.75 -7.26 -7.73
N SER A 40 -3.75 -6.04 -7.20
CA SER A 40 -3.27 -4.82 -7.83
C SER A 40 -2.62 -3.95 -6.75
N ILE A 41 -1.76 -3.04 -7.18
CA ILE A 41 -1.10 -2.07 -6.32
C ILE A 41 -1.41 -0.66 -6.82
N LEU A 42 -1.71 0.26 -5.90
CA LEU A 42 -1.79 1.68 -6.23
C LEU A 42 -0.43 2.33 -6.04
N VAL A 43 0.01 3.10 -7.03
CA VAL A 43 1.26 3.86 -6.96
C VAL A 43 0.95 5.34 -7.10
N LEU A 44 1.27 6.11 -6.05
CA LEU A 44 1.11 7.55 -6.01
C LEU A 44 2.47 8.23 -6.17
N LYS A 45 2.77 8.65 -7.40
CA LYS A 45 3.95 9.45 -7.73
C LYS A 45 3.62 10.95 -7.63
N SER A 46 4.58 11.76 -7.17
CA SER A 46 4.52 13.22 -7.22
C SER A 46 5.88 13.77 -7.59
N THR A 47 5.87 14.89 -8.32
CA THR A 47 7.02 15.73 -8.64
C THR A 47 7.51 16.51 -7.42
N LEU A 48 6.61 16.85 -6.48
CA LEU A 48 6.92 17.64 -5.29
C LEU A 48 6.73 16.81 -4.01
N GLN A 49 7.60 17.03 -3.03
CA GLN A 49 7.39 16.56 -1.66
C GLN A 49 6.14 17.22 -1.05
N GLN A 50 5.53 16.57 -0.05
CA GLN A 50 4.44 17.14 0.76
C GLN A 50 3.11 17.45 0.03
N CYS A 51 2.82 16.83 -1.12
CA CYS A 51 1.53 16.97 -1.81
C CYS A 51 0.32 16.32 -1.10
N GLY A 52 0.42 15.98 0.18
CA GLY A 52 -0.69 15.41 0.95
C GLY A 52 -0.97 13.92 0.72
N LYS A 53 -0.06 13.16 0.09
CA LYS A 53 -0.23 11.70 -0.12
C LYS A 53 -0.47 10.95 1.20
N ASN A 54 0.29 11.31 2.24
CA ASN A 54 0.14 10.71 3.56
C ASN A 54 -1.22 11.05 4.18
N ILE A 55 -1.77 12.24 3.93
CA ILE A 55 -3.09 12.63 4.43
C ILE A 55 -4.16 11.65 3.95
N ILE A 56 -4.09 11.23 2.69
CA ILE A 56 -5.06 10.30 2.11
C ILE A 56 -4.81 8.87 2.59
N THR A 57 -3.57 8.41 2.62
CA THR A 57 -3.26 7.06 3.10
C THR A 57 -3.61 6.90 4.58
N ASP A 58 -3.33 7.91 5.40
CA ASP A 58 -3.64 7.91 6.82
C ASP A 58 -5.15 8.04 7.05
N PHE A 59 -5.86 8.84 6.24
CA PHE A 59 -7.32 8.90 6.32
C PHE A 59 -7.95 7.55 5.99
N ILE A 60 -7.62 6.95 4.83
CA ILE A 60 -8.21 5.66 4.43
C ILE A 60 -7.75 4.54 5.37
N GLY A 61 -6.46 4.49 5.69
CA GLY A 61 -5.88 3.47 6.55
C GLY A 61 -6.36 3.56 8.00
N ASP A 62 -6.13 4.69 8.66
CA ASP A 62 -6.39 4.80 10.10
C ASP A 62 -7.84 5.10 10.43
N LYS A 63 -8.54 5.91 9.63
CA LYS A 63 -9.91 6.36 9.93
C LYS A 63 -10.98 5.47 9.34
N ILE A 64 -10.78 4.93 8.13
CA ILE A 64 -11.78 4.09 7.47
C ILE A 64 -11.57 2.60 7.79
N LEU A 65 -10.36 2.07 7.59
CA LEU A 65 -10.06 0.67 7.89
C LEU A 65 -9.78 0.45 9.38
N GLY A 66 -9.14 1.42 10.03
CA GLY A 66 -8.72 1.35 11.42
C GLY A 66 -7.23 1.04 11.54
N LYS A 67 -6.60 1.69 12.52
CA LYS A 67 -5.14 1.62 12.79
C LYS A 67 -4.55 0.20 12.90
N HIS A 68 -5.34 -0.79 13.29
CA HIS A 68 -4.88 -2.17 13.40
C HIS A 68 -4.84 -2.91 12.06
N LEU A 69 -5.57 -2.43 11.04
CA LEU A 69 -5.57 -2.99 9.69
C LEU A 69 -4.66 -2.21 8.72
N HIS A 70 -4.15 -1.07 9.15
CA HIS A 70 -3.24 -0.24 8.38
C HIS A 70 -1.81 -0.39 8.88
N TYR A 71 -0.85 -0.50 7.97
CA TYR A 71 0.57 -0.45 8.28
C TYR A 71 1.31 0.36 7.22
N ALA A 72 1.90 1.47 7.63
CA ALA A 72 2.71 2.33 6.77
C ALA A 72 4.18 2.27 7.22
N THR A 73 5.11 2.10 6.28
CA THR A 73 6.55 2.06 6.56
C THR A 73 7.36 2.55 5.36
N SER A 74 8.49 3.20 5.63
CA SER A 74 9.55 3.45 4.63
C SER A 74 10.61 2.35 4.61
N ASP A 75 10.67 1.55 5.68
CA ASP A 75 11.55 0.39 5.78
C ASP A 75 10.90 -0.82 5.10
N LEU A 76 11.38 -1.13 3.90
CA LEU A 76 10.90 -2.22 3.07
C LEU A 76 11.36 -3.59 3.54
N GLU A 77 12.44 -3.67 4.34
CA GLU A 77 12.88 -4.95 4.91
C GLU A 77 11.84 -5.50 5.90
N LYS A 78 11.04 -4.64 6.54
CA LYS A 78 9.93 -5.09 7.39
C LYS A 78 8.78 -5.76 6.62
N ILE A 79 8.72 -5.57 5.30
CA ILE A 79 7.69 -6.15 4.43
C ILE A 79 8.25 -7.36 3.69
N LEU A 80 9.42 -7.21 3.06
CA LEU A 80 10.01 -8.23 2.19
C LEU A 80 11.10 -9.07 2.84
N GLY A 81 11.60 -8.65 4.00
CA GLY A 81 12.66 -9.35 4.71
C GLY A 81 12.18 -10.64 5.35
N ARG A 82 13.13 -11.35 5.93
CA ARG A 82 12.88 -12.63 6.61
C ARG A 82 11.89 -12.49 7.77
N PHE A 83 11.98 -11.42 8.55
CA PHE A 83 11.09 -11.19 9.69
C PHE A 83 10.02 -10.17 9.33
N ASN A 84 8.87 -10.66 8.87
CA ASN A 84 7.79 -9.88 8.28
C ASN A 84 6.51 -9.90 9.14
N SER A 85 6.61 -10.22 10.42
CA SER A 85 5.46 -10.17 11.34
C SER A 85 4.63 -8.87 11.33
N PRO A 86 5.18 -7.67 11.03
CA PRO A 86 4.37 -6.44 10.99
C PRO A 86 3.28 -6.45 9.91
N ILE A 87 3.46 -7.21 8.83
CA ILE A 87 2.51 -7.28 7.71
C ILE A 87 1.36 -8.27 7.97
N GLN A 88 1.45 -9.05 9.04
CA GLN A 88 0.42 -10.02 9.40
C GLN A 88 -0.92 -9.34 9.65
N ALA A 89 -1.99 -9.90 9.06
CA ALA A 89 -3.37 -9.50 9.26
C ALA A 89 -3.67 -8.01 8.98
N ARG A 90 -2.88 -7.37 8.10
CA ARG A 90 -3.14 -6.01 7.62
C ARG A 90 -4.09 -6.05 6.42
N LYS A 91 -4.98 -5.07 6.32
CA LYS A 91 -5.83 -4.89 5.13
C LYS A 91 -5.18 -3.96 4.11
N LEU A 92 -4.42 -2.97 4.60
CA LEU A 92 -3.72 -2.00 3.77
C LEU A 92 -2.29 -1.84 4.26
N ILE A 93 -1.33 -2.05 3.36
CA ILE A 93 0.08 -1.77 3.59
C ILE A 93 0.52 -0.65 2.65
N VAL A 94 1.10 0.39 3.23
CA VAL A 94 1.59 1.57 2.51
C VAL A 94 3.11 1.63 2.63
N MET A 95 3.77 1.63 1.47
CA MET A 95 5.21 1.76 1.33
C MET A 95 5.52 3.21 0.99
N ASN A 96 6.01 3.95 1.97
CA ASN A 96 6.23 5.38 1.87
C ASN A 96 7.67 5.71 1.50
N GLU A 97 7.84 6.71 0.64
CA GLU A 97 9.14 7.33 0.36
C GLU A 97 10.23 6.29 0.10
N THR A 98 9.93 5.33 -0.78
CA THR A 98 10.85 4.25 -1.12
C THR A 98 12.03 4.85 -1.89
N GLY A 99 13.01 5.44 -1.20
CA GLY A 99 14.26 5.97 -1.74
C GLY A 99 15.18 4.85 -2.16
N MET A 100 14.71 4.00 -3.07
CA MET A 100 15.47 2.88 -3.61
C MET A 100 16.20 3.34 -4.86
N SER A 101 17.44 2.89 -5.01
CA SER A 101 18.09 2.91 -6.31
C SER A 101 17.32 2.03 -7.31
N SER A 102 17.48 2.28 -8.61
CA SER A 102 16.85 1.49 -9.67
C SER A 102 17.15 -0.01 -9.58
N ALA A 103 18.37 -0.38 -9.17
CA ALA A 103 18.79 -1.77 -8.98
C ALA A 103 18.06 -2.45 -7.81
N GLU A 104 17.90 -1.74 -6.69
CA GLU A 104 17.14 -2.21 -5.54
C GLU A 104 15.66 -2.35 -5.87
N TRP A 105 15.10 -1.40 -6.63
CA TRP A 105 13.72 -1.47 -7.11
C TRP A 105 13.48 -2.71 -7.99
N HIS A 106 14.40 -3.07 -8.88
CA HIS A 106 14.25 -4.27 -9.72
C HIS A 106 14.19 -5.56 -8.91
N LYS A 107 15.05 -5.70 -7.89
CA LYS A 107 15.03 -6.86 -6.98
C LYS A 107 13.74 -6.88 -6.15
N PHE A 108 13.34 -5.72 -5.66
CA PHE A 108 12.13 -5.48 -4.89
C PHE A 108 10.85 -5.84 -5.68
N ASN A 109 10.76 -5.41 -6.94
CA ASN A 109 9.60 -5.58 -7.79
C ASN A 109 9.23 -7.07 -8.00
N ARG A 110 10.20 -7.98 -8.05
CA ARG A 110 9.90 -9.42 -8.18
C ARG A 110 9.20 -9.99 -6.94
N HIS A 111 9.71 -9.71 -5.75
CA HIS A 111 9.08 -10.16 -4.51
C HIS A 111 7.73 -9.49 -4.28
N LEU A 112 7.66 -8.17 -4.54
CA LEU A 112 6.43 -7.42 -4.39
C LEU A 112 5.32 -7.95 -5.31
N LYS A 113 5.63 -8.33 -6.56
CA LYS A 113 4.65 -8.95 -7.47
C LYS A 113 4.05 -10.22 -6.88
N SER A 114 4.88 -11.10 -6.32
CA SER A 114 4.42 -12.32 -5.64
C SER A 114 3.49 -11.98 -4.47
N LEU A 115 3.87 -11.04 -3.60
CA LEU A 115 3.02 -10.60 -2.48
C LEU A 115 1.69 -9.97 -2.92
N ILE A 116 1.64 -9.29 -4.07
CA ILE A 116 0.41 -8.70 -4.59
C ILE A 116 -0.52 -9.77 -5.18
N THR A 117 0.01 -10.79 -5.84
CA THR A 117 -0.82 -11.75 -6.60
C THR A 117 -1.19 -12.99 -5.79
N GLU A 118 -0.31 -13.44 -4.89
CA GLU A 118 -0.52 -14.63 -4.10
C GLU A 118 -1.58 -14.43 -3.01
N GLY A 119 -2.44 -15.43 -2.84
CA GLY A 119 -3.49 -15.43 -1.81
C GLY A 119 -3.04 -15.99 -0.46
N MET A 120 -1.77 -16.38 -0.34
CA MET A 120 -1.16 -16.91 0.88
C MET A 120 0.18 -16.23 1.12
N VAL A 121 0.47 -15.86 2.36
CA VAL A 121 1.75 -15.28 2.76
C VAL A 121 2.38 -16.08 3.90
N SER A 122 3.69 -16.25 3.84
CA SER A 122 4.47 -16.82 4.94
C SER A 122 4.85 -15.71 5.90
N ILE A 123 4.43 -15.85 7.16
CA ILE A 123 4.78 -14.95 8.25
C ILE A 123 5.84 -15.61 9.10
N GLU A 124 7.00 -14.96 9.21
CA GLU A 124 8.11 -15.43 10.05
C GLU A 124 8.42 -14.40 11.15
N CYS A 125 8.48 -14.92 12.38
CA CYS A 125 8.73 -14.18 13.61
C CYS A 125 10.00 -14.71 14.26
N LYS A 126 10.81 -13.85 14.90
CA LYS A 126 12.01 -14.28 15.61
C LYS A 126 11.67 -15.29 16.70
N GLY A 127 12.35 -16.44 16.68
CA GLY A 127 12.18 -17.50 17.68
C GLY A 127 10.84 -18.25 17.61
N ILE A 128 10.07 -18.10 16.53
CA ILE A 128 8.79 -18.78 16.33
C ILE A 128 8.78 -19.40 14.94
N GLU A 129 8.11 -20.54 14.81
CA GLU A 129 7.92 -21.22 13.53
C GLU A 129 7.15 -20.37 12.51
N THR A 130 7.59 -20.44 11.26
CA THR A 130 6.94 -19.75 10.13
C THR A 130 5.54 -20.29 9.89
N LYS A 131 4.56 -19.40 9.78
CA LYS A 131 3.16 -19.76 9.53
C LYS A 131 2.71 -19.27 8.17
N ARG A 132 2.00 -20.12 7.43
CA ARG A 132 1.38 -19.74 6.17
C ARG A 132 -0.08 -19.36 6.40
N ILE A 133 -0.46 -18.15 6.06
CA ILE A 133 -1.81 -17.61 6.28
C ILE A 133 -2.41 -17.08 4.98
N LYS A 134 -3.75 -17.00 4.91
CA LYS A 134 -4.44 -16.33 3.81
C LYS A 134 -4.13 -14.83 3.84
N ASP A 135 -3.93 -14.26 2.66
CA ASP A 135 -3.60 -12.86 2.48
C ASP A 135 -4.66 -12.14 1.64
N PHE A 136 -5.20 -11.06 2.20
CA PHE A 136 -6.18 -10.18 1.54
C PHE A 136 -5.72 -8.72 1.50
N THR A 137 -4.42 -8.50 1.72
CA THR A 137 -3.79 -7.20 1.82
C THR A 137 -3.81 -6.47 0.48
N GLY A 138 -4.25 -5.21 0.50
CA GLY A 138 -4.00 -4.23 -0.54
C GLY A 138 -2.68 -3.51 -0.29
N PHE A 139 -1.94 -3.23 -1.37
CA PHE A 139 -0.67 -2.52 -1.29
C PHE A 139 -0.79 -1.15 -1.94
N MET A 140 -0.09 -0.18 -1.35
CA MET A 140 0.09 1.15 -1.92
C MET A 140 1.57 1.54 -1.85
N VAL A 141 2.07 2.23 -2.86
CA VAL A 141 3.39 2.86 -2.86
C VAL A 141 3.20 4.36 -2.99
N THR A 142 3.87 5.13 -2.15
CA THR A 142 4.02 6.58 -2.34
C THR A 142 5.48 6.89 -2.62
N SER A 143 5.77 7.58 -3.72
CA SER A 143 7.15 7.87 -4.13
C SER A 143 7.25 9.27 -4.74
N ASN A 144 8.38 9.93 -4.51
CA ASN A 144 8.73 11.19 -5.16
C ASN A 144 9.62 10.87 -6.36
N GLN A 145 9.55 11.70 -7.40
CA GLN A 145 9.92 11.37 -8.79
C GLN A 145 11.30 10.72 -9.04
N ASP A 146 12.24 10.79 -8.11
CA ASP A 146 13.60 10.28 -8.28
C ASP A 146 13.78 8.78 -8.02
N ALA A 147 12.75 8.04 -7.60
CA ALA A 147 12.93 6.68 -7.07
C ALA A 147 12.25 5.53 -7.85
N LEU A 148 11.73 5.77 -9.06
CA LEU A 148 11.03 4.73 -9.86
C LEU A 148 11.24 4.82 -11.37
#